data_AF-A0A166RWR2-F1
#
_entry.id   AF-A0A166RWR2-F1
#
_cell.length_a   1.000
_cell.length_b   1.000
_cell.length_c   1.000
_cell.angle_alpha   90.00
_cell.angle_beta   90.00
_cell.angle_gamma   90.00
#
_symmetry.space_group_name_H-M   'P 1'
#
loop_
_entity.id
_entity.type
_entity.pdbx_description
1 polymer ?
#
loop_
_entity_poly.entity_id
_entity_poly.type
_entity_poly.pdbx_seq_one_letter_code
_entity_poly.pdbx_strand_id
1 'polypeptide(L)'
;MPLSKTHTYNFALQKYLLLQEQHEELSIHLEQIRPRKASVTSVSTRSSSASSVSTSPRRHSRSGEHRICRARTCRGQDAVAAGSLDTILDEDTIYAISTEEQRLFDINESIKRALTELLNCDAVRGDNSMRMWAQARLMETEKELRSGRRRRSSPCME
;
A
#
# COMPACT_ATOMS: atom_id res chain seq x y z
N MET A 1 -10.88 -20.02 35.79
CA MET A 1 -11.01 -20.65 34.45
C MET A 1 -10.28 -19.82 33.39
N PRO A 2 -8.95 -19.96 33.22
CA PRO A 2 -8.17 -19.23 32.21
C PRO A 2 -8.08 -19.92 30.84
N LEU A 3 -8.43 -21.21 30.72
CA LEU A 3 -8.17 -22.03 29.53
C LEU A 3 -8.95 -21.58 28.28
N SER A 4 -10.20 -21.12 28.44
CA SER A 4 -11.02 -20.64 27.32
C SER A 4 -10.47 -19.37 26.69
N LYS A 5 -9.84 -18.50 27.49
CA LYS A 5 -9.29 -17.21 27.02
C LYS A 5 -8.09 -17.42 26.10
N THR A 6 -7.21 -18.35 26.48
CA THR A 6 -6.04 -18.74 25.67
C THR A 6 -6.48 -19.44 24.39
N HIS A 7 -7.55 -20.24 24.43
CA HIS A 7 -8.10 -20.88 23.24
C HIS A 7 -8.65 -19.85 22.23
N THR A 8 -9.42 -18.86 22.67
CA THR A 8 -9.93 -17.79 21.79
C THR A 8 -8.80 -17.00 21.14
N TYR A 9 -7.76 -16.65 21.92
CA TYR A 9 -6.58 -15.98 21.38
C TYR A 9 -5.89 -16.80 20.30
N ASN A 10 -5.59 -18.08 20.57
CA ASN A 10 -4.92 -18.95 19.62
C ASN A 10 -5.74 -19.14 18.34
N PHE A 11 -7.06 -19.32 18.48
CA PHE A 11 -7.97 -19.45 17.35
C PHE A 11 -8.00 -18.18 16.49
N ALA A 12 -8.14 -16.99 17.10
CA ALA A 12 -8.15 -15.72 16.39
C ALA A 12 -6.81 -15.45 15.68
N LEU A 13 -5.69 -15.77 16.34
CA LEU A 13 -4.36 -15.62 15.76
C LEU A 13 -4.12 -16.58 14.59
N GLN A 14 -4.48 -17.86 14.73
CA GLN A 14 -4.37 -18.84 13.65
C GLN A 14 -5.22 -18.44 12.45
N LYS A 15 -6.46 -17.99 12.69
CA LYS A 15 -7.34 -17.46 11.65
C LYS A 15 -6.72 -16.26 10.94
N TYR A 16 -6.12 -15.33 11.68
CA TYR A 16 -5.40 -14.20 11.10
C TYR A 16 -4.24 -14.65 10.20
N LEU A 17 -3.40 -15.59 10.67
CA LEU A 17 -2.25 -16.08 9.89
C LEU A 17 -2.68 -16.76 8.58
N LEU A 18 -3.74 -17.58 8.62
CA LEU A 18 -4.29 -18.22 7.43
C LEU A 18 -4.84 -17.19 6.43
N LEU A 19 -5.61 -16.22 6.92
CA LEU A 19 -6.15 -15.16 6.07
C LEU A 19 -5.04 -14.28 5.45
N GLN A 20 -3.94 -14.09 6.19
CA GLN A 20 -2.79 -13.34 5.72
C GLN A 20 -2.08 -14.05 4.55
N GLU A 21 -1.92 -15.37 4.63
CA GLU A 21 -1.38 -16.19 3.54
C GLU A 21 -2.26 -16.07 2.29
N GLN A 22 -3.58 -16.22 2.45
CA GLN A 22 -4.54 -16.05 1.35
C GLN A 22 -4.48 -14.64 0.74
N HIS A 23 -4.38 -13.61 1.57
CA HIS A 23 -4.25 -12.23 1.11
C HIS A 23 -2.98 -12.03 0.26
N GLU A 24 -1.85 -12.58 0.69
CA GLU A 24 -0.58 -12.50 -0.04
C GLU A 24 -0.66 -13.22 -1.39
N GLU A 25 -1.22 -14.42 -1.41
CA GLU A 25 -1.42 -15.19 -2.65
C GLU A 25 -2.27 -14.40 -3.66
N LEU A 26 -3.42 -13.87 -3.23
CA LEU A 26 -4.29 -13.08 -4.11
C LEU A 26 -3.65 -11.77 -4.56
N SER A 27 -2.89 -11.12 -3.67
CA SER A 27 -2.17 -9.88 -4.02
C SER A 27 -1.13 -10.15 -5.11
N ILE A 28 -0.36 -11.22 -4.98
CA ILE A 28 0.62 -11.66 -5.99
C ILE A 28 -0.09 -11.99 -7.30
N HIS A 29 -1.21 -12.71 -7.24
CA HIS A 29 -1.98 -13.06 -8.44
C HIS A 29 -2.51 -11.81 -9.16
N LEU A 30 -3.07 -10.85 -8.43
CA LEU A 30 -3.53 -9.58 -8.98
C LEU A 30 -2.39 -8.75 -9.60
N GLU A 31 -1.18 -8.79 -9.04
CA GLU A 31 -0.01 -8.16 -9.64
C GLU A 31 0.43 -8.82 -10.95
N GLN A 32 0.21 -10.12 -11.10
CA GLN A 32 0.53 -10.87 -12.32
C GLN A 32 -0.49 -10.63 -13.44
N ILE A 33 -1.78 -10.57 -13.11
CA ILE A 33 -2.85 -10.39 -14.10
C ILE A 33 -2.98 -8.92 -14.53
N ARG A 34 -2.68 -7.98 -13.63
CA ARG A 34 -2.70 -6.55 -13.97
C ARG A 34 -1.61 -6.30 -15.03
N PRO A 35 -1.94 -5.68 -16.18
CA PRO A 35 -0.96 -5.42 -17.22
C PRO A 35 0.18 -4.61 -16.63
N ARG A 36 1.35 -5.24 -16.57
CA ARG A 36 2.59 -4.62 -16.10
C ARG A 36 2.82 -3.46 -17.05
N LYS A 37 2.67 -2.21 -16.57
CA LYS A 37 3.15 -1.04 -17.30
C LYS A 37 4.58 -1.39 -17.68
N ALA A 38 4.87 -1.54 -18.97
CA ALA A 38 6.17 -1.99 -19.42
C ALA A 38 7.22 -1.06 -18.79
N SER A 39 7.92 -1.55 -17.76
CA SER A 39 9.08 -0.86 -17.23
C SER A 39 10.10 -0.94 -18.35
N VAL A 40 10.18 0.12 -19.13
CA VAL A 40 11.30 0.35 -20.05
C VAL A 40 12.56 0.31 -19.19
N THR A 41 13.26 -0.81 -19.27
CA THR A 41 14.59 -1.02 -18.70
C THR A 41 15.54 -0.08 -19.43
N SER A 42 15.65 1.16 -18.98
CA SER A 42 16.74 2.04 -19.38
C SER A 42 18.01 1.55 -18.67
N VAL A 43 18.73 0.66 -19.35
CA VAL A 43 20.13 0.36 -19.09
C VAL A 43 20.99 1.58 -19.44
N SER A 44 21.96 1.88 -18.57
CA SER A 44 23.17 2.73 -18.73
C SER A 44 23.26 3.76 -17.60
N THR A 45 24.36 3.97 -16.89
CA THR A 45 25.70 3.38 -16.90
C THR A 45 26.33 3.74 -15.55
N ARG A 46 27.14 2.82 -15.03
CA ARG A 46 27.98 3.02 -13.84
C ARG A 46 28.87 4.27 -14.02
N SER A 47 28.99 5.08 -12.98
CA SER A 47 30.20 5.85 -12.70
C SER A 47 30.28 6.16 -11.21
N SER A 48 31.30 5.58 -10.59
CA SER A 48 31.76 5.80 -9.21
C SER A 48 32.66 7.03 -9.15
N SER A 49 32.49 7.87 -8.13
CA SER A 49 33.55 8.75 -7.62
C SER A 49 33.40 8.93 -6.11
N ALA A 50 34.50 8.67 -5.42
CA ALA A 50 34.69 8.76 -3.97
C ALA A 50 35.06 10.19 -3.51
N SER A 51 35.17 10.35 -2.18
CA SER A 51 35.66 11.50 -1.38
C SER A 51 34.57 12.56 -1.06
N SER A 52 34.44 13.15 0.13
CA SER A 52 35.40 13.40 1.21
C SER A 52 34.68 13.59 2.56
N VAL A 53 35.39 13.34 3.65
CA VAL A 53 35.05 13.72 5.03
C VAL A 53 35.15 15.25 5.24
N SER A 54 34.30 15.84 6.08
CA SER A 54 34.63 17.02 6.90
C SER A 54 33.50 17.35 7.89
N THR A 55 33.92 17.65 9.11
CA THR A 55 33.16 17.88 10.34
C THR A 55 32.68 19.34 10.50
N SER A 56 31.55 19.47 11.21
CA SER A 56 31.27 20.45 12.30
C SER A 56 30.10 21.45 12.13
N PRO A 57 29.43 21.81 13.26
CA PRO A 57 28.10 22.40 13.30
C PRO A 57 28.12 23.92 13.59
N ARG A 58 27.01 24.65 13.34
CA ARG A 58 26.48 25.74 14.20
C ARG A 58 25.34 26.60 13.60
N ARG A 59 24.34 26.84 14.47
CA ARG A 59 23.58 28.09 14.74
C ARG A 59 22.47 28.59 13.79
N HIS A 60 21.24 28.40 14.26
CA HIS A 60 20.23 29.43 14.60
C HIS A 60 20.32 30.81 13.92
N SER A 61 19.27 31.22 13.16
CA SER A 61 18.48 32.46 13.39
C SER A 61 17.40 32.72 12.31
N ARG A 62 16.19 32.97 12.82
CA ARG A 62 15.09 33.91 12.48
C ARG A 62 15.12 34.74 11.17
N SER A 63 13.88 35.14 10.79
CA SER A 63 13.49 36.24 9.86
C SER A 63 13.47 35.80 8.38
N GLY A 64 12.49 36.12 7.55
CA GLY A 64 11.49 37.18 7.49
C GLY A 64 11.23 37.42 6.00
N GLU A 65 10.02 37.82 5.64
CA GLU A 65 9.52 38.01 4.27
C GLU A 65 10.51 38.69 3.30
N HIS A 66 10.55 38.23 2.04
CA HIS A 66 10.81 39.13 0.91
C HIS A 66 10.14 38.60 -0.37
N ARG A 67 9.20 39.40 -0.89
CA ARG A 67 8.73 39.35 -2.28
C ARG A 67 9.93 39.56 -3.22
N ILE A 68 9.88 38.97 -4.43
CA ILE A 68 10.12 39.65 -5.72
C ILE A 68 9.91 38.67 -6.89
N CYS A 69 9.25 39.18 -7.92
CA CYS A 69 8.91 38.59 -9.20
C CYS A 69 10.12 38.30 -10.12
N ARG A 70 9.94 37.34 -11.04
CA ARG A 70 10.45 37.24 -12.44
C ARG A 70 10.55 35.74 -12.79
N ALA A 71 10.44 35.25 -14.01
CA ALA A 71 9.90 35.66 -15.29
C ALA A 71 10.04 34.40 -16.17
N ARG A 72 9.13 34.23 -17.14
CA ARG A 72 9.34 33.51 -18.42
C ARG A 72 9.80 32.05 -18.37
N THR A 73 8.95 31.16 -18.89
CA THR A 73 9.18 30.56 -20.22
C THR A 73 7.97 29.71 -20.60
N CYS A 74 7.26 30.13 -21.64
CA CYS A 74 6.46 29.24 -22.46
C CYS A 74 7.48 28.30 -23.14
N ARG A 75 7.60 27.06 -22.67
CA ARG A 75 8.39 26.03 -23.34
C ARG A 75 7.41 24.98 -23.81
N GLY A 76 7.19 24.97 -25.12
CA GLY A 76 6.45 23.93 -25.81
C GLY A 76 7.00 22.57 -25.40
N GLN A 77 6.09 21.70 -24.98
CA GLN A 77 6.31 20.27 -25.07
C GLN A 77 5.47 19.80 -26.25
N ASP A 78 6.09 19.85 -27.42
CA ASP A 78 5.87 18.85 -28.45
C ASP A 78 6.38 17.50 -27.89
N ALA A 79 5.61 16.93 -26.96
CA ALA A 79 5.76 15.55 -26.58
C ALA A 79 4.80 14.78 -27.47
N VAL A 80 5.35 14.35 -28.60
CA VAL A 80 4.81 13.34 -29.50
C VAL A 80 4.12 12.28 -28.65
N ALA A 81 2.79 12.29 -28.63
CA ALA A 81 1.95 11.23 -28.12
C ALA A 81 2.06 10.02 -29.08
N ALA A 82 3.28 9.50 -29.23
CA ALA A 82 3.57 8.30 -29.97
C ALA A 82 3.70 7.15 -28.97
N GLY A 83 2.65 6.34 -28.90
CA GLY A 83 2.80 4.94 -28.48
C GLY A 83 2.26 4.54 -27.12
N SER A 84 1.35 5.31 -26.50
CA SER A 84 0.40 4.67 -25.58
C SER A 84 -0.73 4.08 -26.43
N LEU A 85 -0.43 3.00 -27.15
CA LEU A 85 -1.48 2.04 -27.44
C LEU A 85 -1.94 1.57 -26.06
N ASP A 86 -3.03 2.17 -25.59
CA ASP A 86 -3.86 1.60 -24.55
C ASP A 86 -4.21 0.21 -25.08
N THR A 87 -3.47 -0.81 -24.63
CA THR A 87 -3.78 -2.18 -24.98
C THR A 87 -5.15 -2.38 -24.39
N ILE A 88 -6.19 -2.31 -25.24
CA ILE A 88 -7.58 -2.55 -24.86
C ILE A 88 -7.54 -3.86 -24.09
N LEU A 89 -7.72 -3.78 -22.78
CA LEU A 89 -7.67 -4.96 -21.95
C LEU A 89 -8.84 -5.82 -22.40
N ASP A 90 -8.60 -7.10 -22.64
CA ASP A 90 -9.69 -8.01 -22.95
C ASP A 90 -10.71 -7.96 -21.81
N GLU A 91 -12.00 -7.89 -22.16
CA GLU A 91 -13.09 -7.70 -21.21
C GLU A 91 -13.11 -8.84 -20.17
N ASP A 92 -12.72 -10.04 -20.61
CA ASP A 92 -12.51 -11.21 -19.76
C ASP A 92 -11.41 -10.99 -18.71
N THR A 93 -10.33 -10.28 -19.07
CA THR A 93 -9.25 -9.93 -18.13
C THR A 93 -9.70 -8.85 -17.15
N ILE A 94 -10.53 -7.88 -17.58
CA ILE A 94 -11.09 -6.84 -16.69
C ILE A 94 -11.99 -7.49 -15.65
N TYR A 95 -12.84 -8.42 -16.10
CA TYR A 95 -13.72 -9.18 -15.22
C TYR A 95 -12.91 -10.03 -14.24
N ALA A 96 -11.89 -10.77 -14.71
CA ALA A 96 -11.02 -11.57 -13.86
C ALA A 96 -10.36 -10.73 -12.74
N ILE A 97 -9.77 -9.58 -13.10
CA ILE A 97 -9.18 -8.64 -12.12
C ILE A 97 -10.25 -8.18 -11.11
N SER A 98 -11.43 -7.80 -11.58
CA SER A 98 -12.51 -7.30 -10.71
C SER A 98 -12.99 -8.37 -9.73
N THR A 99 -13.13 -9.61 -10.18
CA THR A 99 -13.52 -10.74 -9.31
C THR A 99 -12.49 -11.01 -8.23
N GLU A 100 -11.20 -10.95 -8.57
CA GLU A 100 -10.13 -11.20 -7.62
C GLU A 100 -9.92 -10.02 -6.66
N GLU A 101 -10.13 -8.78 -7.11
CA GLU A 101 -10.18 -7.60 -6.23
C GLU A 101 -11.35 -7.62 -5.25
N GLN A 102 -12.46 -8.26 -5.62
CA GLN A 102 -13.59 -8.48 -4.70
C GLN A 102 -13.23 -9.54 -3.65
N ARG A 103 -12.63 -10.66 -4.05
CA ARG A 103 -12.15 -11.68 -3.11
C ARG A 103 -11.11 -11.12 -2.13
N LEU A 104 -10.17 -10.31 -2.62
CA LEU A 104 -9.19 -9.63 -1.77
C LEU A 104 -9.87 -8.70 -0.75
N PHE A 105 -10.94 -8.00 -1.16
CA PHE A 105 -11.72 -7.17 -0.24
C PHE A 105 -12.39 -8.00 0.86
N ASP A 106 -13.01 -9.13 0.52
CA ASP A 106 -13.70 -10.01 1.48
C ASP A 106 -12.72 -10.64 2.49
N ILE A 107 -11.53 -11.02 2.02
CA ILE A 107 -10.44 -11.49 2.90
C ILE A 107 -9.99 -10.37 3.82
N ASN A 108 -9.80 -9.15 3.31
CA ASN A 108 -9.41 -8.02 4.14
C ASN A 108 -10.46 -7.66 5.21
N GLU A 109 -11.76 -7.79 4.90
CA GLU A 109 -12.80 -7.71 5.94
C GLU A 109 -12.66 -8.80 7.00
N SER A 110 -12.34 -10.02 6.58
CA SER A 110 -12.16 -11.17 7.47
C SER A 110 -10.92 -11.02 8.36
N ILE A 111 -9.82 -10.49 7.83
CA ILE A 111 -8.60 -10.12 8.58
C ILE A 111 -8.95 -9.07 9.63
N LYS A 112 -9.67 -8.01 9.24
CA LYS A 112 -10.14 -6.98 10.16
C LYS A 112 -10.98 -7.57 11.29
N ARG A 113 -11.90 -8.50 11.00
CA ARG A 113 -12.70 -9.21 12.02
C ARG A 113 -11.79 -10.00 12.97
N ALA A 114 -10.85 -10.79 12.45
CA ALA A 114 -9.94 -11.60 13.26
C ALA A 114 -9.03 -10.74 14.17
N LEU A 115 -8.49 -9.63 13.67
CA LEU A 115 -7.69 -8.68 14.46
C LEU A 115 -8.52 -7.99 15.55
N THR A 116 -9.78 -7.68 15.26
CA THR A 116 -10.70 -7.10 16.25
C THR A 116 -11.02 -8.12 17.35
N GLU A 117 -11.28 -9.39 16.99
CA GLU A 117 -11.43 -10.49 17.93
C GLU A 117 -10.17 -10.68 18.80
N LEU A 118 -8.99 -10.57 18.19
CA LEU A 118 -7.70 -10.66 18.88
C LEU A 118 -7.52 -9.53 19.92
N LEU A 119 -7.86 -8.30 19.58
CA LEU A 119 -7.83 -7.16 20.50
C LEU A 119 -8.84 -7.29 21.65
N ASN A 120 -9.95 -8.00 21.42
CA ASN A 120 -10.96 -8.30 22.45
C ASN A 120 -10.52 -9.42 23.40
N CYS A 121 -9.44 -10.15 23.10
CA CYS A 121 -8.93 -11.20 23.98
C CYS A 121 -8.18 -10.61 25.18
N ASP A 122 -8.51 -11.08 26.39
CA ASP A 122 -7.88 -10.62 27.63
C ASP A 122 -6.35 -10.80 27.65
N ALA A 123 -5.82 -11.83 26.99
CA ALA A 123 -4.38 -12.05 26.86
C ALA A 123 -3.68 -10.86 26.17
N VAL A 124 -4.31 -10.30 25.13
CA VAL A 124 -3.82 -9.14 24.38
C VAL A 124 -4.11 -7.84 25.12
N ARG A 125 -5.18 -7.80 25.93
CA ARG A 125 -5.45 -6.68 26.85
C ARG A 125 -4.46 -6.61 28.01
N GLY A 126 -3.75 -7.68 28.33
CA GLY A 126 -2.64 -7.66 29.28
C GLY A 126 -1.30 -7.27 28.65
N ASP A 127 -1.12 -7.55 27.37
CA ASP A 127 0.15 -7.37 26.65
C ASP A 127 0.11 -6.13 25.73
N ASN A 128 0.78 -5.05 26.14
CA ASN A 128 0.85 -3.83 25.37
C ASN A 128 1.54 -4.02 24.00
N SER A 129 2.55 -4.90 23.92
CA SER A 129 3.28 -5.11 22.68
C SER A 129 2.42 -5.81 21.63
N MET A 130 1.74 -6.89 22.03
CA MET A 130 0.80 -7.62 21.18
C MET A 130 -0.37 -6.73 20.76
N ARG A 131 -0.88 -5.88 21.67
CA ARG A 131 -1.94 -4.93 21.35
C ARG A 131 -1.51 -3.91 20.30
N MET A 132 -0.34 -3.28 20.49
CA MET A 132 0.17 -2.31 19.51
C MET A 132 0.42 -2.96 18.15
N TRP A 133 0.95 -4.18 18.13
CA TRP A 133 1.11 -4.95 16.89
C TRP A 133 -0.23 -5.20 16.18
N ALA A 134 -1.24 -5.70 16.90
CA ALA A 134 -2.56 -5.98 16.33
C ALA A 134 -3.26 -4.69 15.86
N GLN A 135 -3.11 -3.58 16.59
CA GLN A 135 -3.61 -2.27 16.17
C GLN A 135 -2.89 -1.74 14.92
N ALA A 136 -1.56 -1.83 14.86
CA ALA A 136 -0.80 -1.41 13.68
C ALA A 136 -1.24 -2.19 12.43
N ARG A 137 -1.42 -3.50 12.57
CA ARG A 137 -1.89 -4.36 11.49
C ARG A 137 -3.33 -4.05 11.08
N LEU A 138 -4.20 -3.77 12.05
CA LEU A 138 -5.58 -3.36 11.78
C LEU A 138 -5.63 -2.07 10.96
N MET A 139 -4.79 -1.08 11.30
CA MET A 139 -4.72 0.19 10.56
C MET A 139 -4.25 0.00 9.12
N GLU A 140 -3.31 -0.91 8.88
CA GLU A 140 -2.85 -1.29 7.55
C GLU A 140 -3.97 -1.92 6.72
N THR A 141 -4.65 -2.95 7.25
CA THR A 141 -5.81 -3.59 6.60
C THR A 141 -6.91 -2.57 6.28
N GLU A 142 -7.19 -1.63 7.19
CA GLU A 142 -8.17 -0.57 6.92
C GLU A 142 -7.74 0.44 5.85
N LYS A 143 -6.43 0.68 5.71
CA LYS A 143 -5.90 1.53 4.64
C LYS A 143 -6.07 0.87 3.28
N GLU A 144 -5.88 -0.45 3.19
CA GLU A 144 -6.10 -1.24 1.97
C GLU A 144 -7.58 -1.26 1.58
N LEU A 145 -8.48 -1.51 2.54
CA LEU A 145 -9.94 -1.45 2.33
C LEU A 145 -10.41 -0.07 1.84
N ARG A 146 -9.78 1.01 2.32
CA ARG A 146 -10.05 2.39 1.84
C ARG A 146 -9.54 2.61 0.41
N SER A 147 -8.37 2.09 0.09
CA SER A 147 -7.73 2.23 -1.22
C SER A 147 -8.50 1.47 -2.32
N GLY A 148 -8.97 0.25 -2.03
CA GLY A 148 -9.79 -0.52 -2.95
C GLY A 148 -11.14 0.15 -3.25
N ARG A 149 -11.78 0.75 -2.24
CA ARG A 149 -13.03 1.51 -2.42
C ARG A 149 -12.85 2.70 -3.37
N ARG A 150 -11.78 3.46 -3.22
CA ARG A 150 -11.48 4.62 -4.08
C ARG A 150 -11.26 4.23 -5.54
N ARG A 151 -10.61 3.10 -5.80
CA ARG A 151 -10.42 2.58 -7.16
C ARG A 151 -11.76 2.25 -7.83
N ARG A 152 -12.65 1.61 -7.09
CA ARG A 152 -13.99 1.21 -7.56
C ARG A 152 -15.01 2.34 -7.64
N SER A 153 -14.80 3.43 -6.88
CA SER A 153 -15.73 4.57 -6.85
C SER A 153 -15.43 5.67 -7.88
N SER A 154 -14.49 5.44 -8.81
CA SER A 154 -14.24 6.37 -9.91
C SER A 154 -15.36 6.21 -10.94
N PRO A 155 -16.23 7.21 -11.16
CA PRO A 155 -17.18 7.14 -12.27
C PRO A 155 -16.37 7.23 -13.56
N CYS A 156 -16.48 6.23 -14.43
CA CYS A 156 -16.18 6.41 -15.85
C CYS A 156 -17.18 7.46 -16.33
N MET A 157 -16.68 8.66 -16.65
CA MET A 157 -17.52 9.69 -17.25
C MET A 157 -17.82 9.23 -18.67
N GLU A 158 -19.10 8.98 -18.91
CA GLU A 158 -19.74 8.70 -20.21
C GLU A 158 -19.51 9.82 -21.22
#